data_AF-A0A0S8D9Y9-F1
#
_entry.id   AF-A0A0S8D9Y9-F1
#
_cell.length_a   1.000
_cell.length_b   1.000
_cell.length_c   1.000
_cell.angle_alpha   90.00
_cell.angle_beta   90.00
_cell.angle_gamma   90.00
#
_symmetry.space_group_name_H-M   'P 1'
#
loop_
_entity.id
_entity.type
_entity.pdbx_description
1 polymer ?
#
loop_
_entity_poly.entity_id
_entity_poly.type
_entity_poly.pdbx_seq_one_letter_code
_entity_poly.pdbx_strand_id
1 'polypeptide(L)'
;MLVKNVCEVYRLDEESLSAPGKQQPGAEARAVVAYLSQEAGKPPLTELGRYFHRDPTAISRAAGRLRERLKNDLELATRLKKIKIALMRKSDCQA
;
A
#
# COMPACT_ATOMS: atom_id res chain seq x y z
N MET A 1 6.68 10.40 0.96
CA MET A 1 6.74 9.05 1.59
C MET A 1 5.59 8.19 1.04
N LEU A 2 5.84 6.94 0.64
CA LEU A 2 4.84 6.07 -0.02
C LEU A 2 3.55 5.89 0.80
N VAL A 3 3.70 5.66 2.11
CA VAL A 3 2.57 5.45 3.03
C VAL A 3 1.59 6.63 3.02
N LYS A 4 2.09 7.86 3.19
CA LYS A 4 1.28 9.09 3.21
C LYS A 4 0.41 9.24 1.97
N ASN A 5 0.96 8.94 0.80
CA ASN A 5 0.21 9.02 -0.46
C ASN A 5 -0.91 7.98 -0.54
N VAL A 6 -0.67 6.77 -0.04
CA VAL A 6 -1.72 5.75 0.02
C VAL A 6 -2.79 6.14 1.04
N CYS A 7 -2.41 6.63 2.22
CA CYS A 7 -3.32 7.19 3.23
C CYS A 7 -4.25 8.25 2.65
N GLU A 8 -3.71 9.24 1.92
CA GLU A 8 -4.50 10.30 1.28
C GLU A 8 -5.55 9.76 0.30
N VAL A 9 -5.17 8.80 -0.56
CA VAL A 9 -6.10 8.23 -1.55
C VAL A 9 -7.18 7.39 -0.89
N TYR A 10 -6.83 6.65 0.17
CA TYR A 10 -7.80 5.85 0.93
C TYR A 10 -8.58 6.67 1.97
N ARG A 11 -8.23 7.95 2.17
CA ARG A 11 -8.75 8.82 3.25
C ARG A 11 -8.63 8.13 4.62
N LEU A 12 -7.45 7.58 4.89
CA LEU A 12 -7.13 6.88 6.13
C LEU A 12 -5.96 7.55 6.83
N ASP A 13 -6.00 7.56 8.15
CA ASP A 13 -4.85 7.94 8.96
C ASP A 13 -3.81 6.82 8.98
N GLU A 14 -2.55 7.18 9.23
CA GLU A 14 -1.45 6.21 9.32
C GLU A 14 -1.72 5.13 10.39
N GLU A 15 -2.38 5.49 11.49
CA GLU A 15 -2.79 4.57 12.55
C GLU A 15 -3.80 3.51 12.08
N SER A 16 -4.67 3.87 11.12
CA SER A 16 -5.65 2.95 10.53
C SER A 16 -4.98 1.83 9.72
N LEU A 17 -3.75 2.05 9.22
CA LEU A 17 -2.95 1.00 8.60
C LEU A 17 -2.45 0.00 9.63
N SER A 18 -2.13 0.44 10.85
CA SER A 18 -1.65 -0.44 11.92
C SER A 18 -2.79 -1.23 12.57
N ALA A 19 -4.02 -0.71 12.50
CA ALA A 19 -5.20 -1.31 13.11
C ALA A 19 -5.40 -2.82 12.78
N PRO A 20 -5.87 -3.62 13.77
CA PRO A 20 -6.22 -5.02 13.57
C PRO A 20 -7.56 -5.16 12.84
N GLY A 21 -7.60 -6.04 11.85
CA GLY A 21 -8.83 -6.36 11.11
C GLY A 21 -8.54 -6.66 9.65
N LYS A 22 -8.96 -7.84 9.18
CA LYS A 22 -8.74 -8.26 7.78
C LYS A 22 -9.76 -7.65 6.80
N GLN A 23 -10.88 -7.14 7.31
CA GLN A 23 -11.98 -6.56 6.54
C GLN A 23 -11.98 -5.02 6.56
N GLN A 24 -11.03 -4.39 7.25
CA GLN A 24 -10.98 -2.93 7.35
C GLN A 24 -10.27 -2.32 6.14
N PRO A 25 -10.62 -1.07 5.75
CA PRO A 25 -9.91 -0.31 4.71
C PRO A 25 -8.38 -0.30 4.87
N GLY A 26 -7.89 -0.30 6.11
CA GLY A 26 -6.46 -0.39 6.43
C GLY A 26 -5.77 -1.70 6.00
N ALA A 27 -6.51 -2.80 5.85
CA ALA A 27 -5.95 -4.05 5.33
C ALA A 27 -5.63 -3.96 3.83
N GLU A 28 -6.53 -3.36 3.05
CA GLU A 28 -6.30 -3.12 1.63
C GLU A 28 -5.22 -2.07 1.41
N ALA A 29 -5.27 -0.96 2.13
CA ALA A 29 -4.26 0.09 2.03
C ALA A 29 -2.85 -0.42 2.39
N ARG A 30 -2.70 -1.25 3.44
CA ARG A 30 -1.42 -1.93 3.75
C ARG A 30 -0.94 -2.82 2.61
N ALA A 31 -1.85 -3.59 2.02
CA ALA A 31 -1.53 -4.48 0.91
C ALA A 31 -1.05 -3.69 -0.32
N VAL A 32 -1.67 -2.53 -0.58
CA VAL A 32 -1.27 -1.60 -1.65
C VAL A 32 0.11 -1.00 -1.38
N VAL A 33 0.38 -0.50 -0.17
CA VAL A 33 1.71 0.01 0.18
C VAL A 33 2.75 -1.09 -0.04
N ALA A 34 2.50 -2.30 0.46
CA ALA A 34 3.42 -3.43 0.31
C ALA A 34 3.69 -3.79 -1.16
N TYR A 35 2.64 -3.84 -1.98
CA TYR A 35 2.74 -4.13 -3.41
C TYR A 35 3.55 -3.05 -4.15
N LEU A 36 3.25 -1.78 -3.91
CA LEU A 36 3.95 -0.66 -4.54
C LEU A 36 5.42 -0.60 -4.08
N SER A 37 5.71 -0.95 -2.82
CA SER A 37 7.08 -1.08 -2.31
C SER A 37 7.87 -2.13 -3.06
N GLN A 38 7.26 -3.29 -3.33
CA GLN A 38 7.90 -4.36 -4.10
C GLN A 38 8.15 -3.95 -5.56
N GLU A 39 7.21 -3.24 -6.19
CA GLU A 39 7.39 -2.74 -7.56
C GLU A 39 8.47 -1.66 -7.64
N ALA A 40 8.51 -0.74 -6.68
CA ALA A 40 9.48 0.35 -6.64
C ALA A 40 10.86 -0.05 -6.08
N GLY A 41 10.97 -1.25 -5.48
CA GLY A 41 12.16 -1.70 -4.76
C GLY A 41 12.43 -1.00 -3.42
N LYS A 42 11.57 -0.06 -3.00
CA LYS A 42 11.72 0.72 -1.76
C LYS A 42 10.38 1.29 -1.24
N PRO A 43 10.23 1.47 0.08
CA PRO A 43 11.08 0.95 1.16
C PRO A 43 11.04 -0.60 1.27
N PRO A 44 12.03 -1.25 1.91
CA PRO A 44 12.00 -2.69 2.11
C PRO A 44 10.82 -3.13 2.98
N LEU A 45 10.33 -4.36 2.77
CA LEU A 45 9.17 -4.90 3.50
C LEU A 45 9.40 -5.00 5.01
N THR A 46 10.66 -5.13 5.44
CA THR A 46 11.05 -5.16 6.84
C THR A 46 10.82 -3.81 7.53
N GLU A 47 11.09 -2.70 6.82
CA GLU A 47 10.83 -1.35 7.29
C GLU A 47 9.33 -1.07 7.34
N LEU A 48 8.58 -1.47 6.30
CA LEU A 48 7.11 -1.42 6.32
C LEU A 48 6.52 -2.26 7.44
N GLY A 49 7.07 -3.44 7.72
CA GLY A 49 6.66 -4.28 8.82
C GLY A 49 6.83 -3.60 10.17
N ARG A 50 7.99 -2.99 10.42
CA ARG A 50 8.24 -2.19 11.63
C ARG A 50 7.26 -1.03 11.76
N TYR A 51 7.06 -0.29 10.66
CA TYR A 51 6.18 0.87 10.62
C TYR A 51 4.70 0.51 10.86
N PHE A 52 4.21 -0.61 10.31
CA PHE A 52 2.84 -1.09 10.53
C PHE A 52 2.66 -1.94 11.78
N HIS A 53 3.72 -2.16 12.57
CA HIS A 53 3.75 -3.13 13.68
C HIS A 53 3.28 -4.53 13.25
N ARG A 54 3.74 -4.99 12.09
CA ARG A 54 3.39 -6.30 11.49
C ARG A 54 4.63 -7.04 11.03
N ASP A 55 4.54 -8.37 11.10
CA ASP A 55 5.58 -9.24 10.59
C ASP A 55 5.80 -9.03 9.07
N PRO A 56 7.05 -8.91 8.58
CA PRO A 56 7.35 -8.70 7.17
C PRO A 56 6.77 -9.79 6.25
N THR A 57 6.63 -11.04 6.73
CA THR A 57 5.99 -12.11 5.96
C THR A 57 4.49 -11.86 5.82
N ALA A 58 3.83 -11.27 6.81
CA ALA A 58 2.43 -10.88 6.73
C ALA A 58 2.23 -9.73 5.72
N ILE A 59 3.17 -8.77 5.67
CA ILE A 59 3.20 -7.70 4.67
C ILE A 59 3.41 -8.27 3.26
N SER A 60 4.37 -9.17 3.08
CA SER A 60 4.63 -9.84 1.80
C SER A 60 3.41 -10.63 1.31
N ARG A 61 2.78 -11.41 2.20
CA ARG A 61 1.54 -12.14 1.90
C ARG A 61 0.39 -11.21 1.52
N ALA A 62 0.30 -10.02 2.13
CA ALA A 62 -0.71 -9.03 1.77
C ALA A 62 -0.51 -8.52 0.34
N ALA A 63 0.73 -8.18 -0.04
CA ALA A 63 1.08 -7.80 -1.41
C ALA A 63 0.75 -8.92 -2.42
N GLY A 64 1.08 -10.18 -2.09
CA GLY A 64 0.77 -11.33 -2.94
C GLY A 64 -0.74 -11.50 -3.16
N ARG A 65 -1.55 -11.43 -2.10
CA ARG A 65 -3.02 -11.50 -2.23
C ARG A 65 -3.58 -10.33 -3.07
N LEU A 66 -3.04 -9.13 -2.90
CA LEU A 66 -3.44 -7.98 -3.71
C LEU A 66 -3.13 -8.21 -5.19
N ARG A 67 -1.93 -8.73 -5.51
CA ARG A 67 -1.53 -9.05 -6.89
C ARG A 67 -2.49 -10.03 -7.55
N GLU A 68 -2.92 -11.05 -6.83
CA GLU A 68 -3.92 -12.00 -7.35
C GLU A 68 -5.31 -11.36 -7.50
N ARG A 69 -5.75 -10.54 -6.53
CA ARG A 69 -7.02 -9.79 -6.64
C ARG A 69 -7.05 -8.86 -7.84
N LEU A 70 -5.96 -8.14 -8.11
CA LEU A 70 -5.84 -7.20 -9.23
C LEU A 70 -6.08 -7.83 -10.61
N LYS A 71 -5.90 -9.15 -10.76
CA LYS A 71 -6.18 -9.86 -12.02
C LYS A 71 -7.67 -9.94 -12.33
N ASN A 72 -8.51 -9.97 -11.30
CA ASN A 72 -9.95 -10.21 -11.42
C ASN A 72 -10.80 -9.01 -10.97
N ASP A 73 -10.20 -8.02 -10.30
CA ASP A 73 -10.88 -6.85 -9.74
C ASP A 73 -10.50 -5.57 -10.51
N LEU A 74 -11.33 -5.22 -11.48
CA LEU A 74 -11.16 -4.02 -12.32
C LEU A 74 -11.28 -2.72 -11.52
N GLU A 75 -12.09 -2.70 -10.46
CA GLU A 75 -12.25 -1.53 -9.61
C GLU A 75 -10.95 -1.27 -8.83
N LEU A 76 -10.42 -2.31 -8.20
CA LEU A 76 -9.14 -2.26 -7.50
C LEU A 76 -7.99 -1.88 -8.44
N ALA A 77 -7.96 -2.44 -9.64
CA ALA A 77 -6.97 -2.09 -10.65
C ALA A 77 -7.05 -0.60 -11.05
N THR A 78 -8.27 -0.08 -11.22
CA THR A 78 -8.51 1.35 -11.51
C THR A 78 -8.04 2.23 -10.35
N ARG A 79 -8.36 1.86 -9.12
CA ARG A 79 -7.93 2.59 -7.92
C ARG A 79 -6.41 2.59 -7.79
N LEU A 80 -5.75 1.46 -8.02
CA LEU A 80 -4.30 1.35 -8.00
C LEU A 80 -3.63 2.22 -9.07
N LYS A 81 -4.18 2.27 -10.28
CA LYS A 81 -3.71 3.17 -11.34
C LYS A 81 -3.75 4.64 -10.89
N LYS A 82 -4.84 5.07 -10.25
CA LYS A 82 -4.95 6.45 -9.70
C LYS A 82 -3.85 6.73 -8.67
N ILE A 83 -3.56 5.77 -7.78
CA ILE A 83 -2.48 5.89 -6.78
C ILE A 83 -1.13 6.01 -7.46
N LYS A 84 -0.84 5.18 -8.47
CA LYS A 84 0.41 5.23 -9.23
C LYS A 84 0.60 6.58 -9.92
N ILE A 85 -0.44 7.12 -10.57
CA ILE A 85 -0.39 8.44 -11.20
C ILE A 85 -0.14 9.55 -10.16
N ALA A 86 -0.80 9.48 -9.00
CA ALA A 86 -0.59 10.44 -7.92
C ALA A 86 0.84 10.37 -7.36
N LEU A 87 1.42 9.17 -7.24
CA LEU A 87 2.80 8.97 -6.82
C LEU A 87 3.79 9.55 -7.83
N MET A 88 3.56 9.32 -9.13
CA MET A 88 4.42 9.87 -10.20
C MET A 88 4.43 11.40 -10.16
N ARG A 89 3.25 12.04 -10.09
CA ARG A 89 3.12 13.51 -10.01
C ARG A 89 3.84 14.15 -8.81
N LYS A 90 3.88 13.45 -7.68
CA LYS A 90 4.58 13.94 -6.48
C LYS A 90 6.06 13.60 -6.45
N SER A 91 6.53 12.70 -7.31
CA SER A 91 7.96 12.39 -7.46
C SER A 91 8.69 13.53 -8.19
N ASP A 92 7.98 14.29 -9.03
CA ASP A 92 8.51 15.46 -9.75
C ASP A 92 8.52 16.76 -8.92
N CYS A 93 8.08 16.72 -7.65
CA CYS A 93 8.06 17.87 -6.74
C CYS A 93 8.92 17.65 -5.48
N GLN A 94 9.97 16.84 -5.58
CA GLN A 94 11.06 16.81 -4.59
C GLN A 94 12.34 17.33 -5.25
N ALA A 95 12.39 18.65 -5.50
CA ALA A 95 13.60 19.40 -5.82
C ALA A 95 13.72 20.58 -4.86
#